data_AF-A0A1D2A8H4-F1
#
_entry.id   AF-A0A1D2A8H4-F1
#
_cell.length_a   1.000
_cell.length_b   1.000
_cell.length_c   1.000
_cell.angle_alpha   90.00
_cell.angle_beta   90.00
_cell.angle_gamma   90.00
#
_symmetry.space_group_name_H-M   'P 1'
#
loop_
_entity.id
_entity.type
_entity.pdbx_description
1 polymer ?
#
loop_
_entity_poly.entity_id
_entity_poly.type
_entity_poly.pdbx_seq_one_letter_code
_entity_poly.pdbx_strand_id
1 'polypeptide(L)'
;MEGKGASHGIRQYYVAVGTLDAKLPTLIDLLRALLPSAPLSLSVACGSRDPLDAVCAACLSVQNVRLHCLHSNLSEAEALAVVWRFKACSGRTRDPAAAAPHPPSAQARDQGGGDERAPPPLEPPSIDVRNHL
;
A
#
# COMPACT_ATOMS: atom_id res chain seq x y z
N MET A 1 38.81 -12.66 5.61
CA MET A 1 38.50 -11.27 6.00
C MET A 1 37.68 -10.66 4.87
N GLU A 2 36.38 -10.53 5.10
CA GLU A 2 35.66 -9.23 5.04
C GLU A 2 35.02 -9.05 3.66
N GLY A 3 33.77 -8.68 3.44
CA GLY A 3 32.59 -8.52 4.26
C GLY A 3 31.47 -8.34 3.23
N LYS A 4 30.49 -9.25 3.17
CA LYS A 4 29.38 -9.16 2.21
C LYS A 4 28.43 -8.08 2.70
N GLY A 5 28.69 -6.84 2.32
CA GLY A 5 27.78 -5.73 2.53
C GLY A 5 26.47 -6.02 1.81
N ALA A 6 25.46 -6.50 2.55
CA ALA A 6 24.11 -6.62 2.03
C ALA A 6 23.56 -5.21 1.85
N SER A 7 23.67 -4.68 0.63
CA SER A 7 22.93 -3.50 0.21
C SER A 7 21.43 -3.84 0.26
N HIS A 8 20.78 -3.55 1.38
CA HIS A 8 19.32 -3.60 1.48
C HIS A 8 18.76 -2.51 0.55
N GLY A 9 18.26 -2.92 -0.62
CA GLY A 9 17.52 -2.03 -1.51
C GLY A 9 16.24 -1.50 -0.86
N ILE A 10 15.74 -0.37 -1.37
CA ILE A 10 14.46 0.21 -0.94
C ILE A 10 13.34 -0.75 -1.36
N ARG A 11 12.50 -1.17 -0.40
CA ARG A 11 11.30 -1.97 -0.71
C ARG A 11 10.28 -1.09 -1.44
N GLN A 12 9.86 -1.54 -2.61
CA GLN A 12 8.88 -0.83 -3.45
C GLN A 12 7.62 -1.67 -3.58
N TYR A 13 6.46 -1.02 -3.46
CA TYR A 13 5.15 -1.63 -3.59
C TYR A 13 4.30 -0.78 -4.53
N TYR A 14 3.38 -1.44 -5.24
CA TYR A 14 2.44 -0.78 -6.14
C TYR A 14 1.02 -1.27 -5.84
N VAL A 15 0.06 -0.35 -5.91
CA VAL A 15 -1.37 -0.64 -5.75
C VAL A 15 -2.08 -0.18 -7.01
N ALA A 16 -2.67 -1.13 -7.73
CA ALA A 16 -3.54 -0.83 -8.86
C ALA A 16 -4.88 -0.30 -8.33
N VAL A 17 -5.38 0.77 -8.95
CA VAL A 17 -6.70 1.34 -8.65
C VAL A 17 -7.60 1.23 -9.87
N GLY A 18 -8.87 0.91 -9.65
CA GLY A 18 -9.82 0.69 -10.75
C GLY A 18 -10.23 1.96 -11.50
N THR A 19 -10.17 3.11 -10.82
CA THR A 19 -10.50 4.43 -11.40
C THR A 19 -9.52 5.49 -10.90
N LEU A 20 -9.46 6.64 -11.58
CA LEU A 20 -8.63 7.77 -11.16
C LEU A 20 -9.10 8.32 -9.80
N ASP A 21 -10.42 8.40 -9.59
CA ASP A 21 -11.03 8.91 -8.36
C ASP A 21 -10.79 8.00 -7.16
N ALA A 22 -10.48 6.71 -7.37
CA ALA A 22 -10.17 5.78 -6.30
C ALA A 22 -8.80 6.01 -5.65
N LYS A 23 -7.88 6.74 -6.30
CA LYS A 23 -6.51 6.96 -5.77
C LYS A 23 -6.49 7.59 -4.39
N LEU A 24 -7.25 8.67 -4.20
CA LEU A 24 -7.27 9.42 -2.95
C LEU A 24 -7.92 8.62 -1.81
N PRO A 25 -9.12 8.02 -1.98
CA PRO A 25 -9.70 7.10 -0.99
C PRO A 25 -8.75 5.97 -0.60
N THR A 26 -8.14 5.29 -1.60
CA THR A 26 -7.19 4.21 -1.34
C THR A 26 -5.98 4.68 -0.53
N LEU A 27 -5.43 5.87 -0.82
CA LEU A 27 -4.35 6.44 -0.02
C LEU A 27 -4.76 6.65 1.44
N ILE A 28 -5.96 7.19 1.68
CA ILE A 28 -6.46 7.42 3.04
C ILE A 28 -6.67 6.10 3.79
N ASP A 29 -7.20 5.08 3.12
CA ASP A 29 -7.39 3.75 3.73
C ASP A 29 -6.05 3.11 4.11
N LEU A 30 -5.02 3.25 3.25
CA LEU A 30 -3.66 2.82 3.58
C LEU A 30 -3.08 3.56 4.78
N LEU A 31 -3.26 4.89 4.86
CA LEU A 31 -2.82 5.67 6.01
C LEU A 31 -3.52 5.22 7.29
N ARG A 32 -4.84 5.02 7.26
CA ARG A 32 -5.62 4.53 8.40
C ARG A 32 -5.20 3.13 8.85
N ALA A 33 -4.82 2.25 7.93
CA ALA A 33 -4.31 0.92 8.25
C ALA A 33 -2.92 0.95 8.90
N LEU A 34 -2.09 1.93 8.54
CA LEU A 34 -0.70 2.04 9.00
C LEU A 34 -0.55 2.79 10.34
N LEU A 35 -1.39 3.79 10.59
CA LEU A 35 -1.30 4.66 11.77
C LEU A 35 -1.40 3.94 13.13
N PRO A 36 -2.22 2.89 13.32
CA PRO A 36 -2.28 2.16 14.60
C PRO A 36 -1.00 1.38 14.93
N SER A 37 -0.17 1.08 13.93
CA SER A 37 0.97 0.17 14.11
C SER A 37 2.20 0.84 14.70
N ALA A 38 2.45 2.13 14.40
CA ALA A 38 3.58 2.91 14.91
C ALA A 38 3.44 4.39 14.50
N PRO A 39 4.13 5.32 15.19
CA PRO A 39 4.34 6.66 14.66
C PRO A 39 5.16 6.56 13.35
N LEU A 40 4.55 6.96 12.24
CA LEU A 40 5.16 6.91 10.91
C LEU A 40 5.38 8.32 10.38
N SER A 41 6.53 8.53 9.73
CA SER A 41 6.80 9.74 8.94
C SER A 41 6.70 9.37 7.46
N LEU A 42 5.74 9.96 6.77
CA LEU A 42 5.42 9.67 5.38
C LEU A 42 5.51 10.94 4.55
N SER A 43 5.96 10.81 3.31
CA SER A 43 5.96 11.88 2.31
C SER A 43 5.14 11.41 1.11
N VAL A 44 4.22 12.26 0.64
CA VAL A 44 3.38 12.00 -0.52
C VAL A 44 3.70 13.07 -1.56
N ALA A 45 4.16 12.65 -2.74
CA ALA A 45 4.41 13.52 -3.87
C ALA A 45 3.20 13.55 -4.80
N CYS A 46 2.74 14.75 -5.16
CA CYS A 46 1.64 14.97 -6.07
C CYS A 46 2.16 15.61 -7.37
N GLY A 47 1.55 15.30 -8.51
CA GLY A 47 1.99 15.80 -9.82
C GLY A 47 1.62 17.26 -10.11
N SER A 48 0.67 17.84 -9.36
CA SER A 48 0.21 19.22 -9.52
C SER A 48 -0.37 19.76 -8.21
N ARG A 49 -0.83 21.02 -8.22
CA ARG A 49 -1.34 21.71 -7.03
C ARG A 49 -2.71 21.20 -6.59
N ASP A 50 -3.64 20.99 -7.52
CA ASP A 50 -4.99 20.50 -7.20
C ASP A 50 -5.01 19.16 -6.45
N PRO A 51 -4.28 18.10 -6.87
CA PRO A 51 -4.22 16.84 -6.12
C PRO A 51 -3.47 17.01 -4.79
N LEU A 52 -2.50 17.92 -4.66
CA LEU A 52 -1.86 18.22 -3.39
C LEU A 52 -2.86 18.80 -2.39
N ASP A 53 -3.65 19.78 -2.81
CA ASP A 53 -4.65 20.42 -1.96
C ASP A 53 -5.76 19.42 -1.57
N ALA A 54 -6.18 18.54 -2.50
CA ALA A 54 -7.12 17.46 -2.21
C ALA A 54 -6.56 16.45 -1.19
N VAL A 55 -5.28 16.07 -1.30
CA VAL A 55 -4.61 15.21 -0.32
C VAL A 55 -4.49 15.91 1.03
N CYS A 56 -4.03 17.17 1.07
CA CYS A 56 -3.92 17.93 2.31
C CYS A 56 -5.30 18.02 2.99
N ALA A 57 -6.39 18.30 2.25
CA ALA A 57 -7.76 18.33 2.78
C ALA A 57 -8.24 16.96 3.29
N ALA A 58 -8.01 15.88 2.54
CA ALA A 58 -8.42 14.53 2.94
C ALA A 58 -7.67 14.06 4.19
N CYS A 59 -6.39 14.37 4.33
CA CYS A 59 -5.59 14.05 5.50
C CYS A 59 -6.07 14.74 6.78
N LEU A 60 -6.74 15.89 6.69
CA LEU A 60 -7.36 16.53 7.86
C LEU A 60 -8.51 15.69 8.46
N SER A 61 -9.09 14.77 7.67
CA SER A 61 -10.08 13.80 8.17
C SER A 61 -9.47 12.65 8.97
N VAL A 62 -8.14 12.53 8.98
CA VAL A 62 -7.41 11.46 9.64
C VAL A 62 -6.92 11.94 11.00
N GLN A 63 -7.33 11.27 12.07
CA GLN A 63 -6.91 11.62 13.43
C GLN A 63 -5.42 11.35 13.64
N ASN A 64 -4.79 12.11 14.55
CA ASN A 64 -3.40 11.93 14.97
C ASN A 64 -2.34 12.13 13.87
N VAL A 65 -2.65 12.90 12.82
CA VAL A 65 -1.70 13.26 11.76
C VAL A 65 -1.20 14.68 11.97
N ARG A 66 0.12 14.87 11.87
CA ARG A 66 0.74 16.19 11.68
C ARG A 66 1.07 16.36 10.21
N LEU A 67 0.54 17.42 9.62
CA LEU A 67 0.60 17.64 8.18
C LEU A 67 1.52 18.83 7.84
N HIS A 68 2.38 18.61 6.86
CA HIS A 68 3.33 19.59 6.34
C HIS A 68 3.25 19.55 4.81
N CYS A 69 2.74 20.61 4.17
CA CYS A 69 2.64 20.67 2.71
C CYS A 69 3.83 21.46 2.14
N LEU A 70 4.49 20.92 1.10
CA LEU A 70 5.52 21.59 0.31
C LEU A 70 4.98 21.80 -1.11
N HIS A 71 5.20 22.98 -1.67
CA HIS A 71 4.76 23.31 -3.03
C HIS A 71 5.66 24.38 -3.66
N SER A 72 5.60 24.50 -4.98
CA SER A 72 6.47 25.37 -5.78
C SER A 72 6.30 26.87 -5.50
N ASN A 73 5.15 27.31 -5.00
CA ASN A 73 4.93 28.72 -4.65
C ASN A 73 5.61 29.17 -3.34
N LEU A 74 6.25 28.26 -2.59
CA LEU A 74 7.00 28.64 -1.39
C LEU A 74 8.34 29.26 -1.79
N SER A 75 8.76 30.30 -1.08
CA SER A 75 10.14 30.74 -1.08
C SER A 75 11.05 29.67 -0.47
N GLU A 76 12.36 29.76 -0.74
CA GLU A 76 13.35 28.83 -0.18
C GLU A 76 13.30 28.81 1.36
N ALA A 77 13.18 29.98 1.98
CA ALA A 77 13.11 30.10 3.43
C ALA A 77 11.86 29.39 4.01
N GLU A 78 10.71 29.51 3.34
CA GLU A 78 9.48 28.83 3.74
C GLU A 78 9.58 27.32 3.55
N ALA A 79 10.13 26.87 2.41
CA ALA A 79 10.35 25.45 2.14
C ALA A 79 11.28 24.81 3.19
N LEU A 80 12.39 25.48 3.54
CA LEU A 80 13.31 25.03 4.58
C LEU A 80 12.63 24.94 5.95
N ALA A 81 11.82 25.95 6.30
CA ALA A 81 11.09 25.94 7.57
C ALA A 81 10.11 24.75 7.67
N VAL A 82 9.42 24.42 6.58
CA VAL A 82 8.54 23.24 6.51
C VAL A 82 9.33 21.95 6.72
N VAL A 83 10.47 21.79 6.04
CA VAL A 83 11.35 20.62 6.18
C VAL A 83 11.86 20.46 7.60
N TRP A 84 12.29 21.55 8.25
CA TRP A 84 12.74 21.49 9.65
C TRP A 84 11.63 21.12 10.62
N ARG A 85 10.42 21.65 10.45
CA ARG A 85 9.26 21.26 11.26
C ARG A 85 8.95 19.78 11.09
N PHE A 86 8.99 19.27 9.86
CA PHE A 86 8.80 17.84 9.58
C PHE A 86 9.87 17.00 10.30
N LYS A 87 11.16 17.34 10.14
CA LYS A 87 12.27 16.61 10.77
C LYS A 87 12.21 16.62 12.30
N ALA A 88 11.78 17.72 12.92
CA ALA A 88 11.60 17.80 14.37
C ALA A 88 10.45 16.92 14.88
N CYS A 89 9.46 16.67 14.02
CA CYS A 89 8.31 15.82 14.31
C CYS A 89 8.57 14.33 14.05
N SER A 90 9.44 14.02 13.10
CA SER A 90 9.89 12.68 12.78
C SER A 90 10.83 12.15 13.87
N GLY A 91 10.28 11.37 14.81
CA GLY A 91 11.11 10.49 15.65
C GLY A 91 12.00 9.60 14.77
N ARG A 92 13.13 9.14 15.31
CA ARG A 92 14.15 8.34 14.59
C ARG A 92 13.45 7.25 13.76
N THR A 93 13.33 7.49 12.45
CA THR A 93 12.65 6.57 11.55
C THR A 93 13.40 5.24 11.63
N ARG A 94 12.65 4.15 11.83
CA ARG A 94 13.24 2.82 11.90
C ARG A 94 13.99 2.57 10.60
N ASP A 95 15.25 2.14 10.72
CA ASP A 95 16.06 1.78 9.57
C ASP A 95 15.33 0.68 8.75
N PRO A 96 15.12 0.88 7.44
CA PRO A 96 14.38 -0.07 6.61
C PRO A 96 15.05 -1.45 6.54
N ALA A 97 16.31 -1.59 6.96
CA ALA A 97 17.02 -2.87 7.03
C ALA A 97 16.48 -3.83 8.11
N ALA A 98 15.73 -3.35 9.10
CA ALA A 98 15.21 -4.18 10.19
C ALA A 98 13.82 -4.80 9.90
N ALA A 99 13.25 -4.58 8.71
CA ALA A 99 12.04 -5.28 8.28
C ALA A 99 12.42 -6.61 7.64
N ALA A 100 12.33 -7.70 8.41
CA ALA A 100 12.62 -9.05 7.97
C ALA A 100 11.96 -9.37 6.61
N PRO A 101 12.64 -10.14 5.73
CA PRO A 101 12.04 -10.61 4.50
C PRO A 101 10.80 -11.46 4.83
N HIS A 102 9.63 -11.00 4.39
CA HIS A 102 8.47 -11.87 4.29
C HIS A 102 8.80 -12.96 3.26
N PRO A 103 8.55 -14.24 3.56
CA PRO A 103 8.72 -15.28 2.56
C PRO A 103 7.78 -15.01 1.38
N PRO A 104 8.18 -15.35 0.15
CA PRO A 104 7.30 -15.23 -1.00
C PRO A 104 6.07 -16.10 -0.75
N SER A 105 4.89 -15.48 -0.78
CA SER A 105 3.63 -16.21 -0.88
C SER A 105 3.74 -17.12 -2.09
N ALA A 106 3.75 -18.43 -1.83
CA ALA A 106 3.96 -19.47 -2.84
C ALA A 106 3.01 -19.23 -4.02
N GLN A 107 3.61 -18.98 -5.19
CA GLN A 107 2.91 -18.88 -6.45
C GLN A 107 2.14 -20.17 -6.69
N ALA A 108 0.83 -20.05 -6.90
CA ALA A 108 0.01 -21.11 -7.44
C ALA A 108 0.67 -21.62 -8.73
N ARG A 109 0.99 -22.91 -8.73
CA ARG A 109 1.48 -23.63 -9.91
C ARG A 109 0.38 -23.65 -10.95
N ASP A 110 0.52 -22.85 -12.01
CA ASP A 110 -0.18 -23.08 -13.26
C ASP A 110 0.82 -23.77 -14.21
N GLN A 111 0.78 -25.10 -14.23
CA GLN A 111 1.47 -25.91 -15.23
C GLN A 111 0.53 -26.01 -16.44
N GLY A 112 0.77 -25.16 -17.45
CA GLY A 112 0.26 -25.38 -18.79
C GLY A 112 1.06 -26.46 -19.51
N GLY A 113 0.39 -27.53 -19.92
CA GLY A 113 0.95 -28.61 -20.73
C GLY A 113 -0.06 -29.74 -20.86
N GLY A 114 -0.88 -29.71 -21.91
CA GLY A 114 -1.96 -30.66 -22.14
C GLY A 114 -1.50 -32.06 -22.50
N ASP A 115 -2.27 -33.05 -22.06
CA ASP A 115 -2.58 -34.24 -22.83
C ASP A 115 -3.93 -34.83 -22.37
N GLU A 116 -4.63 -35.36 -23.35
CA GLU A 116 -6.01 -35.80 -23.44
C GLU A 116 -6.40 -36.97 -22.51
N ARG A 117 -7.39 -36.77 -21.63
CA ARG A 117 -8.36 -37.84 -21.30
C ARG A 117 -9.65 -37.29 -20.69
N ALA A 118 -10.75 -37.44 -21.40
CA ALA A 118 -12.09 -37.09 -20.94
C ALA A 118 -12.49 -37.89 -19.68
N PRO A 119 -13.02 -37.26 -18.61
CA PRO A 119 -13.71 -37.97 -17.54
C PRO A 119 -15.13 -38.38 -17.99
N PRO A 120 -15.67 -39.51 -17.52
CA PRO A 120 -17.02 -39.98 -17.88
C PRO A 120 -18.10 -39.02 -17.34
N PRO A 121 -19.31 -38.99 -17.96
CA PRO A 121 -20.39 -38.13 -17.49
C PRO A 121 -20.87 -38.60 -16.11
N LEU A 122 -20.90 -37.68 -15.15
CA LEU A 122 -21.53 -37.89 -13.86
C LEU A 122 -23.05 -37.90 -14.06
N GLU A 123 -23.69 -39.02 -13.75
CA GLU A 123 -25.15 -39.12 -13.68
C GLU A 123 -25.71 -38.11 -12.65
N PRO A 124 -26.84 -37.45 -12.92
CA PRO A 124 -27.50 -36.60 -11.94
C PRO A 124 -28.12 -37.46 -10.83
N PRO A 125 -28.09 -37.02 -9.56
CA PRO A 125 -28.81 -37.73 -8.50
C PRO A 125 -30.32 -37.60 -8.73
N SER A 126 -30.99 -38.75 -8.91
CA SER A 126 -32.45 -38.87 -8.79
C SER A 126 -32.87 -38.42 -7.39
N ILE A 127 -33.50 -37.26 -7.30
CA ILE A 127 -34.25 -36.86 -6.12
C ILE A 127 -35.70 -37.29 -6.38
N ASP A 128 -36.08 -38.41 -5.77
CA ASP A 128 -37.46 -38.84 -5.64
C ASP A 128 -38.12 -37.98 -4.55
N VAL A 129 -38.84 -36.92 -4.94
CA VAL A 129 -39.83 -36.27 -4.06
C VAL A 129 -41.19 -36.85 -4.40
N ARG A 130 -41.43 -38.08 -3.94
CA ARG A 130 -42.79 -38.57 -3.71
C ARG A 130 -42.95 -38.95 -2.24
N ASN A 131 -43.77 -38.12 -1.60
CA ASN A 131 -44.76 -38.51 -0.61
C ASN A 131 -44.28 -38.82 0.82
N HIS A 132 -44.49 -37.83 1.70
CA HIS A 132 -45.23 -38.07 2.94
C HIS A 132 -46.04 -36.81 3.31
N LEU A 133 -47.19 -36.67 2.65
CA LEU A 133 -48.44 -36.40 3.34
C LEU A 133 -49.36 -37.60 3.09
#